data_AF-A0A9D4P609-F1
#
_entry.id   AF-A0A9D4P609-F1
#
_cell.length_a   1.000
_cell.length_b   1.000
_cell.length_c   1.000
_cell.angle_alpha   90.00
_cell.angle_beta   90.00
_cell.angle_gamma   90.00
#
_symmetry.space_group_name_H-M   'P 1'
#
loop_
_entity.id
_entity.type
_entity.pdbx_description
1 polymer ?
#
loop_
_entity_poly.entity_id
_entity_poly.type
_entity_poly.pdbx_seq_one_letter_code
_entity_poly.pdbx_strand_id
1 'polypeptide(L)'
;MNILPFRRRPYNIIGPLIEYSFRSWKFLGIRLNYSYWQYYHQQIPLTFTVFQPAILITIIGLLTIIFYLARLQWPDYAFAINLEQSAHIMNIYRLDLAIIVMIVVNITVEILWIFSIHKVLNYDSGMNNLLAYYSFYGDIFEIFPQYRQYILRLIIISDYISIIMFTMLLLSIICWMSIFYIKIIAMYLQNQIGLFFMFYSMIMVIIELLRLIYLILAFTVPIKALIIMVEFFNIQFKQILFITKSLFNYRLNHHILIMMNMKKHWHRFHTKYVQLFDHTAKFNDDLKLILLAMETISKSTIICITIFYSRNVTDTIHGMMFIISLLTVFFIFNVIHSRFTHIPSYNKQCYRHLLPWNIHSSQRMMNFQSCRKNWLSFSYRYQIRTNLFIQTMNENPFGFTCGQIFFINKFNFVQVIMLDISLTLLFYKKICLNIIAEN
;
A
#
# COMPACT_ATOMS: atom_id res chain seq x y z
N MET A 1 3.39 9.35 -20.49
CA MET A 1 2.39 8.47 -19.82
C MET A 1 1.02 9.13 -19.99
N ASN A 2 0.07 8.53 -20.71
CA ASN A 2 -1.31 9.05 -20.73
C ASN A 2 -1.94 8.74 -19.36
N ILE A 3 -1.93 9.72 -18.45
CA ILE A 3 -2.38 9.58 -17.05
C ILE A 3 -3.91 9.50 -16.93
N LEU A 4 -4.66 9.67 -18.02
CA LEU A 4 -6.13 9.70 -18.00
C LEU A 4 -6.76 8.65 -18.93
N PRO A 5 -6.79 7.36 -18.56
CA PRO A 5 -7.56 6.35 -19.30
C PRO A 5 -9.08 6.45 -19.03
N PHE A 6 -9.51 7.23 -18.05
CA PHE A 6 -10.89 7.23 -17.54
C PHE A 6 -11.91 8.03 -18.37
N ARG A 7 -11.56 8.50 -19.57
CA ARG A 7 -12.53 9.19 -20.46
C ARG A 7 -13.39 8.24 -21.30
N ARG A 8 -13.26 6.91 -21.15
CA ARG A 8 -14.08 5.91 -21.85
C ARG A 8 -15.27 5.43 -21.01
N ARG A 9 -16.37 5.12 -21.71
CA ARG A 9 -17.75 4.80 -21.27
C ARG A 9 -17.93 4.38 -19.79
N PRO A 10 -18.94 4.94 -19.07
CA PRO A 10 -19.16 4.75 -17.62
C PRO A 10 -19.52 3.32 -17.18
N TYR A 11 -19.63 2.36 -18.11
CA TYR A 11 -20.11 1.01 -17.81
C TYR A 11 -19.00 0.05 -17.34
N ASN A 12 -17.74 0.23 -17.77
CA ASN A 12 -16.61 -0.64 -17.41
C ASN A 12 -15.47 0.13 -16.73
N ILE A 13 -15.59 0.34 -15.41
CA ILE A 13 -14.58 1.03 -14.58
C ILE A 13 -13.44 0.07 -14.17
N ILE A 14 -13.75 -1.23 -14.11
CA ILE A 14 -12.87 -2.28 -13.57
C ILE A 14 -11.65 -2.50 -14.47
N GLY A 15 -11.85 -2.66 -15.79
CA GLY A 15 -10.76 -2.88 -16.75
C GLY A 15 -9.67 -1.79 -16.72
N PRO A 16 -10.02 -0.50 -16.90
CA PRO A 16 -9.06 0.60 -16.83
C PRO A 16 -8.32 0.69 -15.48
N LEU A 17 -9.01 0.39 -14.38
CA LEU A 17 -8.41 0.38 -13.05
C LEU A 17 -7.33 -0.70 -12.92
N ILE A 18 -7.61 -1.91 -13.41
CA ILE A 18 -6.68 -3.04 -13.35
C ILE A 18 -5.49 -2.77 -14.25
N GLU A 19 -5.74 -2.28 -15.47
CA GLU A 19 -4.68 -1.90 -16.41
C GLU A 19 -3.76 -0.83 -15.81
N TYR A 20 -4.33 0.19 -15.18
CA TYR A 20 -3.55 1.18 -14.46
C TYR A 20 -2.72 0.55 -13.34
N SER A 21 -3.35 -0.26 -12.48
CA SER A 21 -2.70 -0.88 -11.32
C SER A 21 -1.56 -1.81 -11.72
N PHE A 22 -1.75 -2.61 -12.76
CA PHE A 22 -0.71 -3.49 -13.30
C PHE A 22 0.42 -2.73 -13.95
N ARG A 23 0.14 -1.72 -14.80
CA ARG A 23 1.20 -0.93 -15.43
C ARG A 23 2.07 -0.23 -14.36
N SER A 24 1.42 0.31 -13.34
CA SER A 24 2.08 0.90 -12.16
C SER A 24 2.95 -0.10 -11.41
N TRP A 25 2.37 -1.25 -11.03
CA TRP A 25 3.08 -2.32 -10.32
C TRP A 25 4.25 -2.89 -11.12
N LYS A 26 4.02 -3.15 -12.41
CA LYS A 26 5.01 -3.66 -13.36
C LYS A 26 6.22 -2.73 -13.50
N PHE A 27 5.98 -1.45 -13.75
CA PHE A 27 7.06 -0.50 -14.04
C PHE A 27 7.80 -0.05 -12.77
N LEU A 28 7.05 0.28 -11.71
CA LEU A 28 7.63 0.89 -10.51
C LEU A 28 7.99 -0.15 -9.44
N GLY A 29 7.17 -1.19 -9.27
CA GLY A 29 7.37 -2.24 -8.27
C GLY A 29 8.31 -3.33 -8.75
N ILE A 30 8.02 -3.94 -9.91
CA ILE A 30 8.77 -5.11 -10.42
C ILE A 30 9.95 -4.69 -11.32
N ARG A 31 9.81 -3.57 -12.05
CA ARG A 31 10.79 -3.05 -13.00
C ARG A 31 11.09 -4.00 -14.17
N LEU A 32 10.10 -4.81 -14.57
CA LEU A 32 10.21 -5.71 -15.71
C LEU A 32 9.21 -5.36 -16.80
N ASN A 33 9.59 -5.49 -18.07
CA ASN A 33 8.68 -5.23 -19.17
C ASN A 33 8.01 -6.52 -19.70
N TYR A 34 6.87 -6.90 -19.13
CA TYR A 34 6.06 -8.04 -19.57
C TYR A 34 4.56 -7.70 -19.69
N SER A 35 3.76 -8.62 -20.24
CA SER A 35 2.30 -8.50 -20.37
C SER A 35 1.55 -9.48 -19.46
N TYR A 36 0.25 -9.23 -19.21
CA TYR A 36 -0.61 -10.16 -18.48
C TYR A 36 -0.61 -11.55 -19.07
N TRP A 37 -0.65 -11.63 -20.40
CA TRP A 37 -0.71 -12.86 -21.14
C TRP A 37 0.56 -13.69 -20.96
N GLN A 38 1.73 -13.04 -21.03
CA GLN A 38 3.02 -13.68 -20.78
C GLN A 38 3.13 -14.21 -19.34
N TYR A 39 2.64 -13.44 -18.36
CA TYR A 39 2.65 -13.91 -16.98
C TYR A 39 1.69 -15.09 -16.77
N TYR A 40 0.47 -14.98 -17.29
CA TYR A 40 -0.56 -16.02 -17.16
C TYR A 40 -0.16 -17.35 -17.80
N HIS A 41 0.47 -17.31 -18.97
CA HIS A 41 0.98 -18.50 -19.66
C HIS A 41 2.37 -18.95 -19.19
N GLN A 42 2.93 -18.31 -18.16
CA GLN A 42 4.25 -18.64 -17.62
C GLN A 42 5.39 -18.55 -18.66
N GLN A 43 5.31 -17.53 -19.52
CA GLN A 43 6.19 -17.31 -20.67
C GLN A 43 6.76 -15.88 -20.65
N ILE A 44 7.42 -15.50 -19.56
CA ILE A 44 8.16 -14.24 -19.51
C ILE A 44 9.52 -14.49 -20.19
N PRO A 45 9.83 -13.82 -21.31
CA PRO A 45 11.11 -14.04 -21.98
C PRO A 45 12.25 -13.45 -21.15
N LEU A 46 13.31 -14.24 -20.94
CA LEU A 46 14.51 -13.83 -20.21
C LEU A 46 15.48 -13.05 -21.13
N THR A 47 15.00 -11.96 -21.72
CA THR A 47 15.80 -11.11 -22.62
C THR A 47 16.25 -9.82 -21.95
N PHE A 48 17.38 -9.26 -22.40
CA PHE A 48 17.90 -7.99 -21.88
C PHE A 48 16.86 -6.86 -21.92
N THR A 49 16.03 -6.80 -22.97
CA THR A 49 14.97 -5.80 -23.13
C THR A 49 13.92 -5.84 -22.01
N VAL A 50 13.65 -7.01 -21.42
CA VAL A 50 12.70 -7.16 -20.32
C VAL A 50 13.29 -6.65 -19.01
N PHE A 51 14.59 -6.88 -18.80
CA PHE A 51 15.34 -6.54 -17.59
C PHE A 51 16.01 -5.16 -17.62
N GLN A 52 16.12 -4.51 -18.78
CA GLN A 52 16.74 -3.20 -18.94
C GLN A 52 16.26 -2.16 -17.89
N PRO A 53 14.95 -1.97 -17.63
CA PRO A 53 14.52 -1.03 -16.59
C PRO A 53 14.97 -1.44 -15.18
N ALA A 54 14.95 -2.74 -14.85
CA ALA A 54 15.45 -3.23 -13.58
C ALA A 54 16.94 -2.92 -13.41
N ILE A 55 17.77 -3.24 -14.42
CA ILE A 55 19.22 -3.00 -14.38
C ILE A 55 19.52 -1.51 -14.20
N LEU A 56 18.88 -0.63 -14.98
CA LEU A 56 19.14 0.81 -14.90
C LEU A 56 18.72 1.40 -13.55
N ILE A 57 17.52 1.10 -13.08
CA ILE A 57 16.99 1.66 -11.83
C ILE A 57 17.75 1.12 -10.61
N THR A 58 18.14 -0.16 -10.62
CA THR A 58 18.90 -0.78 -9.53
C THR A 58 20.32 -0.24 -9.46
N ILE A 59 21.02 -0.09 -10.59
CA ILE A 59 22.36 0.50 -10.63
C ILE A 59 22.33 1.93 -10.07
N ILE A 60 21.36 2.76 -10.51
CA ILE A 60 21.18 4.11 -9.96
C ILE A 60 20.92 4.06 -8.46
N GLY A 61 20.04 3.15 -8.00
CA GLY A 61 19.76 2.95 -6.57
C GLY A 61 21.00 2.58 -5.76
N LEU A 62 21.78 1.61 -6.22
CA LEU A 62 23.01 1.18 -5.54
C LEU A 62 24.07 2.28 -5.53
N LEU A 63 24.27 2.99 -6.64
CA LEU A 63 25.18 4.14 -6.71
C LEU A 63 24.75 5.23 -5.73
N THR A 64 23.46 5.55 -5.60
CA THR A 64 22.99 6.51 -4.59
C THR A 64 23.23 6.05 -3.16
N ILE A 65 23.06 4.75 -2.86
CA ILE A 65 23.36 4.22 -1.52
C ILE A 65 24.85 4.35 -1.21
N ILE A 66 25.72 3.94 -2.14
CA ILE A 66 27.17 4.08 -2.00
C ILE A 66 27.56 5.54 -1.81
N PHE A 67 26.96 6.44 -2.59
CA PHE A 67 27.17 7.88 -2.49
C PHE A 67 26.79 8.41 -1.10
N TYR A 68 25.62 8.06 -0.58
CA TYR A 68 25.19 8.49 0.75
C TYR A 68 26.08 7.94 1.86
N LEU A 69 26.52 6.68 1.76
CA LEU A 69 27.46 6.09 2.71
C LEU A 69 28.82 6.79 2.67
N ALA A 70 29.36 7.03 1.46
CA ALA A 70 30.62 7.75 1.30
C ALA A 70 30.53 9.17 1.87
N ARG A 71 29.38 9.85 1.70
CA ARG A 71 29.15 11.20 2.25
C ARG A 71 29.09 11.25 3.77
N LEU A 72 28.64 10.17 4.41
CA LEU A 72 28.67 10.03 5.87
C LEU A 72 30.08 9.67 6.38
N GLN A 73 30.81 8.84 5.65
CA GLN A 73 32.10 8.29 6.12
C GLN A 73 33.29 9.20 5.82
N TRP A 74 33.26 9.92 4.69
CA TRP A 74 34.33 10.83 4.24
C TRP A 74 33.76 12.20 3.87
N PRO A 75 33.24 12.97 4.84
CA PRO A 75 32.54 14.23 4.58
C PRO A 75 33.44 15.30 3.93
N ASP A 76 34.77 15.25 4.11
CA ASP A 76 35.68 16.33 3.72
C ASP A 76 36.53 16.07 2.48
N TYR A 77 36.67 14.82 2.04
CA TYR A 77 37.66 14.44 1.02
C TYR A 77 37.05 14.06 -0.33
N ALA A 78 35.80 13.58 -0.33
CA ALA A 78 35.19 12.96 -1.51
C ALA A 78 34.17 13.86 -2.22
N PHE A 79 33.75 14.99 -1.62
CA PHE A 79 32.67 15.83 -2.15
C PHE A 79 33.04 17.32 -2.21
N ALA A 80 32.36 18.04 -3.11
CA ALA A 80 32.67 19.43 -3.42
C ALA A 80 32.15 20.34 -2.31
N ILE A 81 31.05 19.90 -1.72
CA ILE A 81 30.32 20.53 -0.64
C ILE A 81 30.30 19.51 0.48
N ASN A 82 31.02 19.81 1.56
CA ASN A 82 31.06 18.94 2.74
C ASN A 82 29.67 18.87 3.39
N LEU A 83 29.45 17.85 4.22
CA LEU A 83 28.16 17.66 4.87
C LEU A 83 27.74 18.88 5.69
N GLU A 84 28.67 19.48 6.44
CA GLU A 84 28.43 20.70 7.23
C GLU A 84 28.12 21.91 6.34
N GLN A 85 28.83 22.09 5.24
CA GLN A 85 28.55 23.16 4.29
C GLN A 85 27.15 22.99 3.69
N SER A 86 26.75 21.76 3.34
CA SER A 86 25.39 21.49 2.89
C SER A 86 24.34 21.71 3.97
N ALA A 87 24.64 21.39 5.23
CA ALA A 87 23.76 21.69 6.36
C ALA A 87 23.57 23.20 6.53
N HIS A 88 24.64 24.00 6.41
CA HIS A 88 24.59 25.46 6.47
C HIS A 88 23.83 26.09 5.30
N ILE A 89 24.06 25.63 4.06
CA ILE A 89 23.33 26.10 2.88
C ILE A 89 21.83 25.89 3.06
N MET A 90 21.45 24.74 3.62
CA MET A 90 20.06 24.37 3.82
C MET A 90 19.47 24.92 5.12
N ASN A 91 20.31 25.42 6.01
CA ASN A 91 20.00 25.71 7.41
C ASN A 91 19.26 24.54 8.09
N ILE A 92 19.71 23.31 7.80
CA ILE A 92 19.20 22.08 8.40
C ILE A 92 20.30 21.52 9.31
N TYR A 93 20.17 21.77 10.61
CA TYR A 93 21.00 21.11 11.61
C TYR A 93 20.73 19.60 11.57
N ARG A 94 21.80 18.79 11.59
CA ARG A 94 21.75 17.32 11.49
C ARG A 94 21.24 16.77 10.14
N LEU A 95 21.75 17.32 9.02
CA LEU A 95 21.52 16.76 7.68
C LEU A 95 21.96 15.29 7.56
N ASP A 96 22.93 14.85 8.38
CA ASP A 96 23.35 13.45 8.52
C ASP A 96 22.16 12.51 8.76
N LEU A 97 21.21 12.90 9.61
CA LEU A 97 20.04 12.09 9.93
C LEU A 97 19.10 11.93 8.74
N ALA A 98 18.92 12.99 7.93
CA ALA A 98 18.15 12.91 6.69
C ALA A 98 18.80 11.96 5.69
N ILE A 99 20.13 11.97 5.58
CA ILE A 99 20.87 11.03 4.73
C ILE A 99 20.69 9.59 5.21
N ILE A 100 20.76 9.35 6.52
CA ILE A 100 20.52 8.00 7.10
C ILE A 100 19.11 7.50 6.75
N VAL A 101 18.08 8.35 6.89
CA VAL A 101 16.71 7.98 6.49
C VAL A 101 16.64 7.63 5.01
N MET A 102 17.27 8.43 4.15
CA MET A 102 17.31 8.16 2.73
C MET A 102 18.02 6.84 2.41
N ILE A 103 19.08 6.49 3.12
CA ILE A 103 19.73 5.18 2.99
C ILE A 103 18.75 4.06 3.35
N VAL A 104 18.07 4.16 4.51
CA VAL A 104 17.09 3.16 4.96
C VAL A 104 15.95 3.00 3.95
N VAL A 105 15.39 4.11 3.46
CA VAL A 105 14.32 4.09 2.44
C VAL A 105 14.81 3.46 1.14
N ASN A 106 16.03 3.77 0.69
CA ASN A 106 16.58 3.16 -0.51
C ASN A 106 16.80 1.66 -0.36
N ILE A 107 17.41 1.23 0.74
CA ILE A 107 17.66 -0.20 1.02
C ILE A 107 16.34 -0.97 1.11
N THR A 108 15.36 -0.45 1.84
CA THR A 108 14.04 -1.10 1.97
C THR A 108 13.35 -1.25 0.62
N VAL A 109 13.39 -0.23 -0.26
CA VAL A 109 12.84 -0.31 -1.61
C VAL A 109 13.54 -1.36 -2.47
N GLU A 110 14.88 -1.45 -2.41
CA GLU A 110 15.62 -2.48 -3.16
C GLU A 110 15.36 -3.90 -2.64
N ILE A 111 15.24 -4.08 -1.32
CA ILE A 111 14.88 -5.37 -0.73
C ILE A 111 13.48 -5.79 -1.18
N LEU A 112 12.50 -4.89 -1.11
CA LEU A 112 11.14 -5.16 -1.59
C LEU A 112 11.11 -5.56 -3.07
N TRP A 113 11.92 -4.89 -3.88
CA TRP A 113 12.06 -5.21 -5.29
C TRP A 113 12.60 -6.63 -5.50
N ILE A 114 13.65 -7.04 -4.79
CA ILE A 114 14.23 -8.40 -4.87
C ILE A 114 13.18 -9.47 -4.54
N PHE A 115 12.40 -9.29 -3.47
CA PHE A 115 11.34 -10.23 -3.13
C PHE A 115 10.23 -10.26 -4.20
N SER A 116 9.84 -9.09 -4.70
CA SER A 116 8.78 -8.97 -5.70
C SER A 116 9.19 -9.61 -7.03
N ILE A 117 10.39 -9.32 -7.53
CA ILE A 117 10.87 -9.89 -8.80
C ILE A 117 11.03 -11.40 -8.72
N HIS A 118 11.52 -11.94 -7.59
CA HIS A 118 11.64 -13.38 -7.39
C HIS A 118 10.27 -14.08 -7.49
N LYS A 119 9.25 -13.56 -6.79
CA LYS A 119 7.89 -14.10 -6.89
C LYS A 119 7.31 -14.03 -8.30
N VAL A 120 7.60 -12.96 -9.03
CA VAL A 120 7.08 -12.76 -10.39
C VAL A 120 7.74 -13.72 -11.36
N LEU A 121 9.05 -13.92 -11.27
CA LEU A 121 9.78 -14.85 -12.12
C LEU A 121 9.41 -16.32 -11.83
N ASN A 122 9.04 -16.63 -10.59
CA ASN A 122 8.53 -17.96 -10.22
C ASN A 122 7.02 -18.13 -10.48
N TYR A 123 6.33 -17.10 -10.99
CA TYR A 123 4.87 -17.10 -11.21
C TYR A 123 4.01 -17.26 -9.95
N ASP A 124 4.59 -17.00 -8.78
CA ASP A 124 3.96 -17.15 -7.46
C ASP A 124 3.43 -15.81 -6.91
N SER A 125 3.46 -14.72 -7.69
CA SER A 125 2.89 -13.43 -7.24
C SER A 125 1.37 -13.48 -7.23
N GLY A 126 0.79 -13.45 -6.03
CA GLY A 126 -0.64 -13.34 -5.80
C GLY A 126 -1.23 -12.05 -6.39
N MET A 127 -0.52 -10.93 -6.31
CA MET A 127 -0.99 -9.66 -6.91
C MET A 127 -1.08 -9.75 -8.44
N ASN A 128 -0.08 -10.31 -9.12
CA ASN A 128 -0.15 -10.48 -10.57
C ASN A 128 -1.24 -11.48 -10.98
N ASN A 129 -1.38 -12.58 -10.24
CA ASN A 129 -2.44 -13.55 -10.47
C ASN A 129 -3.83 -12.90 -10.38
N LEU A 130 -4.03 -12.04 -9.38
CA LEU A 130 -5.29 -11.30 -9.22
C LEU A 130 -5.51 -10.28 -10.34
N LEU A 131 -4.50 -9.47 -10.66
CA LEU A 131 -4.62 -8.48 -11.72
C LEU A 131 -4.88 -9.16 -13.08
N ALA A 132 -4.22 -10.27 -13.38
CA ALA A 132 -4.49 -11.07 -14.57
C ALA A 132 -5.93 -11.61 -14.55
N TYR A 133 -6.36 -12.23 -13.44
CA TYR A 133 -7.71 -12.76 -13.29
C TYR A 133 -8.78 -11.67 -13.51
N TYR A 134 -8.65 -10.53 -12.84
CA TYR A 134 -9.62 -9.46 -13.02
C TYR A 134 -9.53 -8.80 -14.41
N SER A 135 -8.38 -8.85 -15.09
CA SER A 135 -8.26 -8.34 -16.46
C SER A 135 -9.08 -9.18 -17.46
N PHE A 136 -9.11 -10.50 -17.28
CA PHE A 136 -9.86 -11.42 -18.15
C PHE A 136 -11.33 -11.56 -17.75
N TYR A 137 -11.64 -11.52 -16.46
CA TYR A 137 -12.99 -11.80 -15.92
C TYR A 137 -13.67 -10.59 -15.27
N GLY A 138 -13.07 -9.39 -15.38
CA GLY A 138 -13.52 -8.17 -14.70
C GLY A 138 -14.96 -7.77 -15.02
N ASP A 139 -15.41 -8.02 -16.24
CA ASP A 139 -16.75 -7.67 -16.72
C ASP A 139 -17.87 -8.49 -16.07
N ILE A 140 -17.53 -9.65 -15.47
CA ILE A 140 -18.47 -10.54 -14.78
C ILE A 140 -18.85 -9.97 -13.40
N PHE A 141 -18.04 -9.06 -12.84
CA PHE A 141 -18.28 -8.51 -11.52
C PHE A 141 -19.34 -7.40 -11.54
N GLU A 142 -20.58 -7.79 -11.27
CA GLU A 142 -21.70 -6.86 -11.08
C GLU A 142 -21.52 -6.01 -9.81
N ILE A 143 -20.96 -4.82 -9.96
CA ILE A 143 -20.95 -3.80 -8.89
C ILE A 143 -22.26 -2.99 -8.95
N PHE A 144 -22.92 -2.77 -7.81
CA PHE A 144 -24.10 -1.90 -7.76
C PHE A 144 -23.77 -0.46 -8.21
N PRO A 145 -24.69 0.24 -8.90
CA PRO A 145 -24.42 1.55 -9.51
C PRO A 145 -23.96 2.61 -8.49
N GLN A 146 -24.49 2.57 -7.26
CA GLN A 146 -24.07 3.48 -6.18
C GLN A 146 -22.58 3.31 -5.84
N TYR A 147 -22.10 2.07 -5.77
CA TYR A 147 -20.70 1.79 -5.48
C TYR A 147 -19.78 2.08 -6.68
N ARG A 148 -20.28 1.96 -7.92
CA ARG A 148 -19.53 2.39 -9.11
C ARG A 148 -19.25 3.89 -9.08
N GLN A 149 -20.28 4.70 -8.79
CA GLN A 149 -20.12 6.15 -8.65
C GLN A 149 -19.16 6.51 -7.51
N TYR A 150 -19.23 5.78 -6.39
CA TYR A 150 -18.29 5.96 -5.29
C TYR A 150 -16.84 5.68 -5.68
N ILE A 151 -16.55 4.56 -6.37
CA ILE A 151 -15.20 4.24 -6.86
C ILE A 151 -14.71 5.31 -7.83
N LEU A 152 -15.56 5.75 -8.76
CA LEU A 152 -15.20 6.83 -9.70
C LEU A 152 -14.81 8.12 -8.97
N ARG A 153 -15.60 8.54 -7.98
CA ARG A 153 -15.28 9.72 -7.16
C ARG A 153 -13.97 9.52 -6.41
N LEU A 154 -13.75 8.34 -5.83
CA LEU A 154 -12.50 8.00 -5.14
C LEU A 154 -11.30 8.09 -6.08
N ILE A 155 -11.40 7.56 -7.31
CA ILE A 155 -10.34 7.62 -8.31
C ILE A 155 -10.02 9.08 -8.64
N ILE A 156 -11.03 9.90 -8.92
CA ILE A 156 -10.85 11.33 -9.28
C ILE A 156 -10.20 12.10 -8.12
N ILE A 157 -10.69 11.90 -6.89
CA ILE A 157 -10.13 12.56 -5.69
C ILE A 157 -8.69 12.09 -5.48
N SER A 158 -8.43 10.80 -5.61
CA SER A 158 -7.09 10.24 -5.45
C SER A 158 -6.14 10.70 -6.54
N ASP A 159 -6.61 10.89 -7.78
CA ASP A 159 -5.84 11.48 -8.88
C ASP A 159 -5.40 12.90 -8.51
N TYR A 160 -6.36 13.73 -8.09
CA TYR A 160 -6.10 15.11 -7.71
C TYR A 160 -5.09 15.21 -6.55
N ILE A 161 -5.30 14.43 -5.48
CA ILE A 161 -4.37 14.39 -4.34
C ILE A 161 -2.98 13.90 -4.79
N SER A 162 -2.91 12.84 -5.58
CA SER A 162 -1.63 12.28 -6.03
C SER A 162 -0.85 13.26 -6.93
N ILE A 163 -1.54 14.01 -7.80
CA ILE A 163 -0.93 15.02 -8.66
C ILE A 163 -0.39 16.16 -7.81
N ILE A 164 -1.18 16.69 -6.87
CA ILE A 164 -0.72 17.77 -5.98
C ILE A 164 0.48 17.32 -5.16
N MET A 165 0.40 16.14 -4.55
CA MET A 165 1.51 15.59 -3.76
C MET A 165 2.77 15.43 -4.62
N PHE A 166 2.63 14.89 -5.84
CA PHE A 166 3.73 14.73 -6.77
C PHE A 166 4.33 16.08 -7.18
N THR A 167 3.51 17.06 -7.56
CA THR A 167 4.01 18.37 -8.01
C THR A 167 4.69 19.14 -6.88
N MET A 168 4.14 19.10 -5.66
CA MET A 168 4.75 19.74 -4.49
C MET A 168 6.12 19.12 -4.16
N LEU A 169 6.20 17.78 -4.12
CA LEU A 169 7.46 17.09 -3.87
C LEU A 169 8.48 17.34 -4.99
N LEU A 170 8.05 17.28 -6.25
CA LEU A 170 8.93 17.53 -7.40
C LEU A 170 9.48 18.96 -7.38
N LEU A 171 8.62 19.96 -7.13
CA LEU A 171 9.04 21.36 -7.04
C LEU A 171 10.06 21.55 -5.90
N SER A 172 9.82 20.92 -4.74
CA SER A 172 10.74 20.99 -3.61
C SER A 172 12.13 20.43 -3.94
N ILE A 173 12.20 19.31 -4.67
CA ILE A 173 13.46 18.70 -5.09
C ILE A 173 14.14 19.54 -6.17
N ILE A 174 13.41 20.03 -7.17
CA ILE A 174 14.01 20.85 -8.22
C ILE A 174 14.61 22.13 -7.62
N CYS A 175 13.89 22.78 -6.70
CA CYS A 175 14.38 23.94 -5.97
C CYS A 175 15.61 23.59 -5.12
N TRP A 176 15.60 22.43 -4.45
CA TRP A 176 16.74 21.98 -3.67
C TRP A 176 17.99 21.76 -4.53
N MET A 177 17.83 21.04 -5.64
CA MET A 177 18.94 20.70 -6.53
C MET A 177 19.46 21.94 -7.26
N SER A 178 18.61 22.89 -7.63
CA SER A 178 19.07 24.13 -8.27
C SER A 178 19.94 24.99 -7.35
N ILE A 179 19.58 25.11 -6.07
CA ILE A 179 20.41 25.80 -5.05
C ILE A 179 21.78 25.10 -4.94
N PHE A 180 21.80 23.78 -4.90
CA PHE A 180 23.03 23.01 -4.83
C PHE A 180 23.93 23.21 -6.07
N TYR A 181 23.35 23.20 -7.27
CA TYR A 181 24.08 23.49 -8.52
C TYR A 181 24.67 24.90 -8.55
N ILE A 182 23.89 25.91 -8.18
CA ILE A 182 24.37 27.30 -8.14
C ILE A 182 25.56 27.42 -7.19
N LYS A 183 25.51 26.72 -6.05
CA LYS A 183 26.60 26.76 -5.08
C LYS A 183 27.87 26.07 -5.59
N ILE A 184 27.75 24.91 -6.26
CA ILE A 184 28.90 24.25 -6.90
C ILE A 184 29.58 25.19 -7.91
N ILE A 185 28.79 25.84 -8.77
CA ILE A 185 29.31 26.78 -9.78
C ILE A 185 29.99 27.98 -9.10
N ALA A 186 29.39 28.52 -8.03
CA ALA A 186 29.99 29.63 -7.28
C ALA A 186 31.34 29.24 -6.65
N MET A 187 31.47 28.03 -6.11
CA MET A 187 32.74 27.53 -5.56
C MET A 187 33.81 27.35 -6.64
N TYR A 188 33.41 26.93 -7.84
CA TYR A 188 34.31 26.85 -8.99
C TYR A 188 34.79 28.24 -9.42
N LEU A 189 33.88 29.22 -9.54
CA LEU A 189 34.23 30.61 -9.88
C LEU A 189 35.14 31.27 -8.82
N GLN A 190 35.06 30.84 -7.57
CA GLN A 190 35.93 31.27 -6.47
C GLN A 190 37.26 30.49 -6.41
N ASN A 191 37.55 29.61 -7.37
CA ASN A 191 38.72 28.73 -7.42
C ASN A 191 38.88 27.82 -6.19
N GLN A 192 37.78 27.50 -5.49
CA GLN A 192 37.80 26.59 -4.34
C GLN A 192 37.81 25.12 -4.76
N ILE A 193 37.27 24.82 -5.94
CA ILE A 193 37.21 23.46 -6.50
C ILE A 193 37.75 23.44 -7.93
N GLY A 194 38.41 22.34 -8.29
CA GLY A 194 38.85 22.09 -9.67
C GLY A 194 37.71 21.72 -10.61
N LEU A 195 37.93 21.90 -11.92
CA LEU A 195 36.94 21.59 -12.97
C LEU A 195 36.49 20.13 -12.98
N PHE A 196 37.42 19.18 -12.78
CA PHE A 196 37.09 17.75 -12.69
C PHE A 196 36.13 17.47 -11.53
N PHE A 197 36.41 18.10 -10.38
CA PHE A 197 35.62 17.97 -9.17
C PHE A 197 34.20 18.53 -9.35
N MET A 198 34.09 19.67 -10.04
CA MET A 198 32.82 20.26 -10.43
C MET A 198 31.99 19.28 -11.27
N PHE A 199 32.54 18.72 -12.36
CA PHE A 199 31.82 17.77 -13.21
C PHE A 199 31.37 16.51 -12.45
N TYR A 200 32.25 15.95 -11.63
CA TYR A 200 31.93 14.80 -10.79
C TYR A 200 30.75 15.09 -9.85
N SER A 201 30.78 16.23 -9.14
CA SER A 201 29.69 16.64 -8.26
C SER A 201 28.38 16.87 -9.01
N MET A 202 28.42 17.47 -10.21
CA MET A 202 27.23 17.66 -11.03
C MET A 202 26.61 16.33 -11.45
N ILE A 203 27.41 15.35 -11.87
CA ILE A 203 26.92 14.01 -12.24
C ILE A 203 26.24 13.34 -11.04
N MET A 204 26.85 13.42 -9.86
CA MET A 204 26.27 12.83 -8.64
C MET A 204 24.91 13.44 -8.31
N VAL A 205 24.76 14.75 -8.42
CA VAL A 205 23.48 15.45 -8.22
C VAL A 205 22.44 14.99 -9.23
N ILE A 206 22.81 14.76 -10.50
CA ILE A 206 21.87 14.19 -11.50
C ILE A 206 21.41 12.80 -11.07
N ILE A 207 22.34 11.94 -10.63
CA ILE A 207 22.02 10.57 -10.19
C ILE A 207 21.07 10.61 -8.98
N GLU A 208 21.33 11.46 -7.99
CA GLU A 208 20.45 11.68 -6.84
C GLU A 208 19.07 12.18 -7.26
N LEU A 209 19.00 13.17 -8.17
CA LEU A 209 17.74 13.72 -8.68
C LEU A 209 16.90 12.63 -9.35
N LEU A 210 17.51 11.84 -10.24
CA LEU A 210 16.84 10.74 -10.93
C LEU A 210 16.30 9.72 -9.93
N ARG A 211 17.07 9.39 -8.89
CA ARG A 211 16.64 8.45 -7.86
C ARG A 211 15.49 9.00 -7.02
N LEU A 212 15.55 10.26 -6.62
CA LEU A 212 14.49 10.90 -5.83
C LEU A 212 13.17 10.98 -6.62
N ILE A 213 13.24 11.35 -7.90
CA ILE A 213 12.07 11.33 -8.79
C ILE A 213 11.49 9.91 -8.87
N TYR A 214 12.34 8.90 -9.04
CA TYR A 214 11.90 7.50 -9.04
C TYR A 214 11.22 7.11 -7.72
N LEU A 215 11.81 7.43 -6.57
CA LEU A 215 11.24 7.12 -5.25
C LEU A 215 9.87 7.77 -5.07
N ILE A 216 9.71 9.05 -5.42
CA ILE A 216 8.41 9.73 -5.34
C ILE A 216 7.38 8.99 -6.19
N LEU A 217 7.72 8.64 -7.43
CA LEU A 217 6.82 7.89 -8.30
C LEU A 217 6.49 6.51 -7.72
N ALA A 218 7.50 5.79 -7.23
CA ALA A 218 7.38 4.47 -6.64
C ALA A 218 6.55 4.44 -5.36
N PHE A 219 6.48 5.55 -4.61
CA PHE A 219 5.55 5.70 -3.50
C PHE A 219 4.16 6.14 -3.99
N THR A 220 4.05 7.28 -4.66
CA THR A 220 2.76 7.91 -4.99
C THR A 220 1.85 7.04 -5.86
N VAL A 221 2.37 6.43 -6.92
CA VAL A 221 1.57 5.74 -7.93
C VAL A 221 1.10 4.35 -7.44
N PRO A 222 1.97 3.47 -6.91
CA PRO A 222 1.55 2.18 -6.34
C PRO A 222 0.67 2.32 -5.10
N ILE A 223 0.93 3.30 -4.22
CA ILE A 223 0.07 3.56 -3.06
C ILE A 223 -1.35 3.89 -3.49
N LYS A 224 -1.50 4.78 -4.48
CA LYS A 224 -2.82 5.09 -5.06
C LYS A 224 -3.51 3.82 -5.58
N ALA A 225 -2.81 3.00 -6.37
CA ALA A 225 -3.35 1.76 -6.89
C ALA A 225 -3.78 0.81 -5.77
N LEU A 226 -2.97 0.69 -4.72
CA LEU A 226 -3.25 -0.11 -3.53
C LEU A 226 -4.51 0.39 -2.80
N ILE A 227 -4.63 1.70 -2.55
CA ILE A 227 -5.82 2.29 -1.90
C ILE A 227 -7.10 1.92 -2.68
N ILE A 228 -7.07 2.06 -4.01
CA ILE A 228 -8.24 1.79 -4.84
C ILE A 228 -8.55 0.27 -4.84
N MET A 229 -7.54 -0.59 -4.92
CA MET A 229 -7.72 -2.05 -4.86
C MET A 229 -8.28 -2.51 -3.51
N VAL A 230 -7.80 -1.96 -2.40
CA VAL A 230 -8.33 -2.26 -1.05
C VAL A 230 -9.78 -1.80 -0.92
N GLU A 231 -10.11 -0.59 -1.41
CA GLU A 231 -11.48 -0.11 -1.35
C GLU A 231 -12.41 -0.90 -2.28
N PHE A 232 -11.90 -1.39 -3.41
CA PHE A 232 -12.62 -2.32 -4.26
C PHE A 232 -12.97 -3.62 -3.50
N PHE A 233 -12.02 -4.22 -2.78
CA PHE A 233 -12.30 -5.38 -1.92
C PHE A 233 -13.30 -5.04 -0.80
N ASN A 234 -13.17 -3.88 -0.16
CA ASN A 234 -14.14 -3.41 0.84
C ASN A 234 -15.56 -3.34 0.26
N ILE A 235 -15.71 -2.86 -0.98
CA ILE A 235 -17.00 -2.76 -1.67
C ILE A 235 -17.55 -4.14 -2.01
N GLN A 236 -16.73 -5.05 -2.53
CA GLN A 236 -17.16 -6.42 -2.79
C GLN A 236 -17.66 -7.09 -1.50
N PHE A 237 -16.97 -6.85 -0.39
CA PHE A 237 -17.40 -7.35 0.92
C PHE A 237 -18.70 -6.69 1.40
N LYS A 238 -18.85 -5.36 1.26
CA LYS A 238 -20.12 -4.65 1.58
C LYS A 238 -21.31 -5.21 0.80
N GLN A 239 -21.11 -5.60 -0.47
CA GLN A 239 -22.16 -6.22 -1.27
C GLN A 239 -22.53 -7.61 -0.77
N ILE A 240 -21.53 -8.41 -0.38
CA ILE A 240 -21.76 -9.70 0.28
C ILE A 240 -22.55 -9.50 1.58
N LEU A 241 -22.18 -8.51 2.39
CA LEU A 241 -22.92 -8.16 3.61
C LEU A 241 -24.36 -7.73 3.31
N PHE A 242 -24.60 -6.98 2.23
CA PHE A 242 -25.96 -6.66 1.80
C PHE A 242 -26.77 -7.91 1.42
N ILE A 243 -26.16 -8.86 0.70
CA ILE A 243 -26.78 -10.17 0.40
C ILE A 243 -27.08 -10.93 1.68
N THR A 244 -26.19 -10.87 2.68
CA THR A 244 -26.49 -11.48 3.99
C THR A 244 -27.72 -10.82 4.59
N LYS A 245 -27.80 -9.48 4.68
CA LYS A 245 -28.97 -8.77 5.21
C LYS A 245 -30.26 -9.08 4.46
N SER A 246 -30.22 -9.22 3.14
CA SER A 246 -31.41 -9.57 2.34
C SER A 246 -31.92 -10.99 2.64
N LEU A 247 -31.05 -11.92 3.07
CA LEU A 247 -31.50 -13.23 3.59
C LEU A 247 -32.39 -13.07 4.84
N PHE A 248 -32.26 -11.99 5.61
CA PHE A 248 -32.99 -11.79 6.88
C PHE A 248 -34.28 -10.97 6.76
N ASN A 249 -34.45 -10.16 5.69
CA ASN A 249 -35.61 -9.29 5.56
C ASN A 249 -36.90 -10.00 5.12
N TYR A 250 -36.85 -11.28 4.76
CA TYR A 250 -38.05 -12.04 4.47
C TYR A 250 -38.77 -12.39 5.78
N ARG A 251 -39.82 -11.63 6.14
CA ARG A 251 -40.85 -12.07 7.09
C ARG A 251 -41.40 -13.41 6.59
N LEU A 252 -41.09 -14.46 7.36
CA LEU A 252 -41.25 -15.86 7.00
C LEU A 252 -42.70 -16.34 7.16
N ASN A 253 -43.61 -15.89 6.30
CA ASN A 253 -45.00 -16.36 6.30
C ASN A 253 -45.30 -17.46 5.26
N HIS A 254 -44.39 -17.78 4.31
CA HIS A 254 -44.58 -18.88 3.34
C HIS A 254 -43.41 -19.87 3.30
N HIS A 255 -43.59 -21.05 3.90
CA HIS A 255 -42.47 -21.90 4.35
C HIS A 255 -41.64 -22.61 3.25
N ILE A 256 -42.22 -23.05 2.13
CA ILE A 256 -41.52 -23.94 1.17
C ILE A 256 -40.78 -23.16 0.07
N LEU A 257 -41.42 -22.18 -0.55
CA LEU A 257 -40.82 -21.35 -1.60
C LEU A 257 -39.65 -20.51 -1.05
N ILE A 258 -39.75 -20.09 0.22
CA ILE A 258 -38.68 -19.41 0.93
C ILE A 258 -37.49 -20.35 1.12
N MET A 259 -37.68 -21.63 1.45
CA MET A 259 -36.56 -22.56 1.64
C MET A 259 -35.73 -22.77 0.37
N MET A 260 -36.38 -22.89 -0.80
CA MET A 260 -35.70 -22.99 -2.10
C MET A 260 -34.96 -21.69 -2.45
N ASN A 261 -35.60 -20.53 -2.25
CA ASN A 261 -34.95 -19.23 -2.44
C ASN A 261 -33.76 -19.06 -1.49
N MET A 262 -33.88 -19.46 -0.23
CA MET A 262 -32.81 -19.39 0.77
C MET A 262 -31.61 -20.23 0.36
N LYS A 263 -31.81 -21.45 -0.16
CA LYS A 263 -30.72 -22.30 -0.67
C LYS A 263 -29.96 -21.64 -1.83
N LYS A 264 -30.69 -21.03 -2.77
CA LYS A 264 -30.10 -20.29 -3.89
C LYS A 264 -29.30 -19.08 -3.42
N HIS A 265 -29.84 -18.31 -2.47
CA HIS A 265 -29.16 -17.14 -1.91
C HIS A 265 -27.95 -17.52 -1.04
N TRP A 266 -28.04 -18.60 -0.26
CA TRP A 266 -26.92 -19.16 0.50
C TRP A 266 -25.80 -19.61 -0.42
N HIS A 267 -26.12 -20.35 -1.49
CA HIS A 267 -25.11 -20.77 -2.46
C HIS A 267 -24.43 -19.55 -3.11
N ARG A 268 -25.21 -18.54 -3.52
CA ARG A 268 -24.67 -17.28 -4.07
C ARG A 268 -23.77 -16.56 -3.06
N PHE A 269 -24.17 -16.50 -1.79
CA PHE A 269 -23.36 -15.92 -0.72
C PHE A 269 -22.05 -16.70 -0.52
N HIS A 270 -22.14 -18.02 -0.30
CA HIS A 270 -21.00 -18.89 -0.03
C HIS A 270 -19.98 -18.83 -1.17
N THR A 271 -20.40 -18.97 -2.42
CA THR A 271 -19.51 -18.92 -3.58
C THR A 271 -18.79 -17.57 -3.67
N LYS A 272 -19.52 -16.46 -3.53
CA LYS A 272 -18.92 -15.10 -3.54
C LYS A 272 -17.97 -14.87 -2.37
N TYR A 273 -18.31 -15.37 -1.18
CA TYR A 273 -17.48 -15.23 0.02
C TYR A 273 -16.17 -16.00 -0.12
N VAL A 274 -16.23 -17.27 -0.53
CA VAL A 274 -15.04 -18.11 -0.70
C VAL A 274 -14.13 -17.56 -1.80
N GLN A 275 -14.70 -17.09 -2.91
CA GLN A 275 -13.92 -16.40 -3.95
C GLN A 275 -13.22 -15.15 -3.42
N LEU A 276 -13.94 -14.30 -2.67
CA LEU A 276 -13.33 -13.11 -2.08
C LEU A 276 -12.26 -13.45 -1.04
N PHE A 277 -12.45 -14.52 -0.26
CA PHE A 277 -11.45 -15.01 0.69
C PHE A 277 -10.17 -15.45 -0.04
N ASP A 278 -10.29 -16.29 -1.06
CA ASP A 278 -9.15 -16.73 -1.87
C ASP A 278 -8.42 -15.54 -2.50
N HIS A 279 -9.18 -14.57 -3.03
CA HIS A 279 -8.58 -13.39 -3.63
C HIS A 279 -7.85 -12.51 -2.61
N THR A 280 -8.41 -12.32 -1.42
CA THR A 280 -7.77 -11.52 -0.37
C THR A 280 -6.57 -12.23 0.23
N ALA A 281 -6.60 -13.55 0.37
CA ALA A 281 -5.46 -14.35 0.82
C ALA A 281 -4.28 -14.23 -0.15
N LYS A 282 -4.50 -14.45 -1.45
CA LYS A 282 -3.48 -14.27 -2.49
C LYS A 282 -2.91 -12.84 -2.49
N PHE A 283 -3.75 -11.83 -2.29
CA PHE A 283 -3.29 -10.46 -2.23
C PHE A 283 -2.44 -10.20 -0.97
N ASN A 284 -2.84 -10.74 0.17
CA ASN A 284 -2.13 -10.62 1.43
C ASN A 284 -0.74 -11.25 1.39
N ASP A 285 -0.55 -12.34 0.65
CA ASP A 285 0.75 -13.00 0.55
C ASP A 285 1.85 -12.13 -0.03
N ASP A 286 1.52 -11.21 -0.92
CA ASP A 286 2.44 -10.21 -1.45
C ASP A 286 2.44 -8.93 -0.59
N LEU A 287 1.25 -8.48 -0.17
CA LEU A 287 1.13 -7.24 0.59
C LEU A 287 1.74 -7.29 1.99
N LYS A 288 1.78 -8.45 2.66
CA LYS A 288 2.24 -8.52 4.05
C LYS A 288 3.64 -7.94 4.25
N LEU A 289 4.54 -8.17 3.29
CA LEU A 289 5.90 -7.63 3.31
C LEU A 289 5.91 -6.12 2.99
N ILE A 290 5.10 -5.70 2.01
CA ILE A 290 4.96 -4.29 1.63
C ILE A 290 4.43 -3.46 2.80
N LEU A 291 3.43 -3.97 3.51
CA LEU A 291 2.83 -3.33 4.69
C LEU A 291 3.84 -3.22 5.84
N LEU A 292 4.67 -4.26 6.03
CA LEU A 292 5.75 -4.20 7.01
C LEU A 292 6.76 -3.10 6.66
N ALA A 293 7.18 -3.02 5.40
CA ALA A 293 8.10 -1.98 4.96
C ALA A 293 7.48 -0.58 5.10
N MET A 294 6.21 -0.39 4.71
CA MET A 294 5.49 0.87 4.92
C MET A 294 5.45 1.27 6.39
N GLU A 295 5.19 0.33 7.29
CA GLU A 295 5.19 0.57 8.73
C GLU A 295 6.59 0.98 9.21
N THR A 296 7.66 0.29 8.79
CA THR A 296 9.04 0.66 9.18
C THR A 296 9.41 2.06 8.69
N ILE A 297 9.02 2.43 7.47
CA ILE A 297 9.26 3.77 6.94
C ILE A 297 8.46 4.78 7.76
N SER A 298 7.17 4.52 8.04
CA SER A 298 6.32 5.39 8.87
C SER A 298 6.91 5.67 10.25
N LYS A 299 7.44 4.66 10.95
CA LYS A 299 8.11 4.85 12.25
C LYS A 299 9.42 5.61 12.10
N SER A 300 10.18 5.37 11.05
CA SER A 300 11.41 6.12 10.80
C SER A 300 11.13 7.60 10.55
N THR A 301 10.08 7.94 9.78
CA THR A 301 9.74 9.33 9.49
C THR A 301 9.27 10.06 10.74
N ILE A 302 8.44 9.45 11.59
CA ILE A 302 7.96 10.12 12.80
C ILE A 302 9.09 10.39 13.81
N ILE A 303 10.04 9.45 13.97
CA ILE A 303 11.24 9.67 14.79
C ILE A 303 12.02 10.87 14.26
N CYS A 304 12.22 10.93 12.95
CA CYS A 304 12.98 12.02 12.33
C CYS A 304 12.27 13.37 12.47
N ILE A 305 10.96 13.41 12.29
CA ILE A 305 10.15 14.62 12.53
C ILE A 305 10.35 15.13 13.96
N THR A 306 10.30 14.24 14.97
CA THR A 306 10.50 14.67 16.37
C THR A 306 11.90 15.25 16.62
N ILE A 307 12.93 14.65 16.02
CA ILE A 307 14.32 15.15 16.14
C ILE A 307 14.46 16.50 15.45
N PHE A 308 13.98 16.65 14.22
CA PHE A 308 14.08 17.90 13.46
C PHE A 308 13.29 19.04 14.12
N TYR A 309 12.11 18.73 14.67
CA TYR A 309 11.32 19.70 15.42
C TYR A 309 12.04 20.15 16.70
N SER A 310 12.67 19.23 17.44
CA SER A 310 13.41 19.57 18.67
C SER A 310 14.62 20.49 18.46
N ARG A 311 15.16 20.56 17.23
CA ARG A 311 16.34 21.35 16.86
C ARG A 311 15.98 22.64 16.12
N ASN A 312 14.72 23.06 16.16
CA ASN A 312 14.21 24.29 15.51
C ASN A 312 14.51 24.39 14.00
N VAL A 313 14.60 23.25 13.30
CA VAL A 313 14.80 23.24 11.84
C VAL A 313 13.60 23.85 11.09
N THR A 314 12.45 24.02 11.78
CA THR A 314 11.26 24.73 11.28
C THR A 314 11.47 26.20 10.99
N ASP A 315 12.53 26.82 11.48
CA ASP A 315 12.76 28.26 11.33
C ASP A 315 13.06 28.66 9.87
N THR A 316 13.37 27.67 9.01
CA THR A 316 13.53 27.90 7.57
C THR A 316 12.41 27.31 6.74
N ILE A 317 12.15 27.96 5.60
CA ILE A 317 11.16 27.49 4.61
C ILE A 317 11.53 26.07 4.13
N HIS A 318 12.81 25.78 3.91
CA HIS A 318 13.27 24.46 3.46
C HIS A 318 13.06 23.38 4.52
N GLY A 319 13.40 23.67 5.78
CA GLY A 319 13.16 22.75 6.89
C GLY A 319 11.68 22.51 7.15
N MET A 320 10.84 23.55 7.08
CA MET A 320 9.38 23.44 7.20
C MET A 320 8.80 22.56 6.09
N MET A 321 9.20 22.78 4.83
CA MET A 321 8.74 21.96 3.69
C MET A 321 9.16 20.50 3.82
N PHE A 322 10.36 20.23 4.34
CA PHE A 322 10.84 18.88 4.62
C PHE A 322 10.04 18.19 5.74
N ILE A 323 9.74 18.90 6.83
CA ILE A 323 8.90 18.33 7.91
C ILE A 323 7.48 18.05 7.40
N ILE A 324 6.90 18.96 6.62
CA ILE A 324 5.58 18.76 6.01
C ILE A 324 5.60 17.50 5.12
N SER A 325 6.63 17.31 4.29
CA SER A 325 6.71 16.13 3.42
C SER A 325 6.78 14.83 4.23
N LEU A 326 7.58 14.76 5.30
CA LEU A 326 7.63 13.60 6.18
C LEU A 326 6.29 13.32 6.88
N LEU A 327 5.60 14.37 7.34
CA LEU A 327 4.26 14.24 7.93
C LEU A 327 3.25 13.70 6.92
N THR A 328 3.29 14.16 5.67
CA THR A 328 2.38 13.63 4.65
C THR A 328 2.58 12.13 4.41
N VAL A 329 3.82 11.65 4.39
CA VAL A 329 4.14 10.23 4.26
C VAL A 329 3.54 9.43 5.42
N PHE A 330 3.74 9.90 6.65
CA PHE A 330 3.18 9.28 7.86
C PHE A 330 1.64 9.21 7.81
N PHE A 331 0.96 10.31 7.46
CA PHE A 331 -0.50 10.33 7.37
C PHE A 331 -1.04 9.41 6.26
N ILE A 332 -0.39 9.37 5.10
CA ILE A 332 -0.79 8.50 3.99
C ILE A 332 -0.76 7.03 4.44
N PHE A 333 0.30 6.59 5.11
CA PHE A 333 0.39 5.21 5.61
C PHE A 333 -0.69 4.89 6.64
N ASN A 334 -0.97 5.81 7.56
CA ASN A 334 -2.05 5.62 8.53
C ASN A 334 -3.43 5.54 7.88
N VAL A 335 -3.69 6.35 6.85
CA VAL A 335 -4.93 6.30 6.07
C VAL A 335 -5.08 4.93 5.38
N ILE A 336 -4.01 4.42 4.78
CA ILE A 336 -3.99 3.08 4.16
C ILE A 336 -4.29 2.01 5.20
N HIS A 337 -3.58 2.02 6.34
CA HIS A 337 -3.80 1.06 7.43
C HIS A 337 -5.24 1.08 7.94
N SER A 338 -5.82 2.27 8.11
CA SER A 338 -7.22 2.43 8.51
C SER A 338 -8.18 1.71 7.54
N ARG A 339 -7.94 1.82 6.22
CA ARG A 339 -8.80 1.17 5.20
C ARG A 339 -8.73 -0.35 5.26
N PHE A 340 -7.56 -0.91 5.56
CA PHE A 340 -7.40 -2.35 5.74
C PHE A 340 -8.21 -2.91 6.91
N THR A 341 -8.44 -2.12 7.97
CA THR A 341 -9.22 -2.57 9.14
C THR A 341 -10.70 -2.84 8.85
N HIS A 342 -11.23 -2.34 7.73
CA HIS A 342 -12.64 -2.49 7.40
C HIS A 342 -13.00 -3.93 7.02
N ILE A 343 -12.13 -4.66 6.31
CA ILE A 343 -12.42 -6.03 5.86
C ILE A 343 -12.73 -6.98 7.03
N PRO A 344 -11.86 -7.14 8.05
CA PRO A 344 -12.19 -7.99 9.19
C PRO A 344 -13.46 -7.56 9.93
N SER A 345 -13.74 -6.25 9.95
CA SER A 345 -14.94 -5.72 10.60
C SER A 345 -16.22 -6.14 9.87
N TYR A 346 -16.20 -6.17 8.53
CA TYR A 346 -17.32 -6.69 7.75
C TYR A 346 -17.45 -8.21 7.91
N ASN A 347 -16.36 -8.97 7.98
CA ASN A 347 -16.41 -10.40 8.26
C ASN A 347 -17.13 -10.70 9.58
N LYS A 348 -16.77 -9.97 10.65
CA LYS A 348 -17.42 -10.08 11.95
C LYS A 348 -18.91 -9.72 11.91
N GLN A 349 -19.31 -8.72 11.11
CA GLN A 349 -20.72 -8.37 10.93
C GLN A 349 -21.48 -9.45 10.16
N CYS A 350 -20.92 -10.01 9.09
CA CYS A 350 -21.52 -11.13 8.37
C CYS A 350 -21.71 -12.32 9.30
N TYR A 351 -20.70 -12.69 10.09
CA TYR A 351 -20.80 -13.75 11.10
C TYR A 351 -21.92 -13.49 12.10
N ARG A 352 -22.00 -12.28 12.67
CA ARG A 352 -23.05 -11.87 13.62
C ARG A 352 -24.45 -11.97 13.04
N HIS A 353 -24.62 -11.72 11.74
CA HIS A 353 -25.91 -11.91 11.07
C HIS A 353 -26.19 -13.39 10.85
N LEU A 354 -25.22 -14.15 10.32
CA LEU A 354 -25.39 -15.57 9.97
C LEU A 354 -25.61 -16.49 11.17
N LEU A 355 -25.03 -16.19 12.33
CA LEU A 355 -25.14 -17.06 13.50
C LEU A 355 -26.59 -17.18 14.02
N PRO A 356 -27.34 -16.09 14.31
CA PRO A 356 -28.76 -16.17 14.66
C PRO A 356 -29.61 -16.87 13.59
N TRP A 357 -29.32 -16.63 12.31
CA TRP A 357 -30.03 -17.30 11.21
C TRP A 357 -29.97 -18.81 11.34
N ASN A 358 -28.76 -19.30 11.57
CA ASN A 358 -28.43 -20.71 11.60
C ASN A 358 -29.08 -21.39 12.82
N ILE A 359 -29.16 -20.66 13.94
CA ILE A 359 -29.89 -21.09 15.14
C ILE A 359 -31.40 -21.14 14.86
N HIS A 360 -31.98 -20.13 14.21
CA HIS A 360 -33.42 -20.12 13.91
C HIS A 360 -33.83 -21.11 12.83
N SER A 361 -32.99 -21.34 11.81
CA SER A 361 -33.25 -22.31 10.75
C SER A 361 -33.17 -23.74 11.30
N SER A 362 -32.20 -24.02 12.16
CA SER A 362 -32.08 -25.32 12.84
C SER A 362 -33.25 -25.61 13.77
N GLN A 363 -33.68 -24.64 14.60
CA GLN A 363 -34.83 -24.79 15.49
C GLN A 363 -36.13 -25.05 14.73
N ARG A 364 -36.36 -24.35 13.60
CA ARG A 364 -37.56 -24.58 12.78
C ARG A 364 -37.56 -25.94 12.11
N MET A 365 -36.41 -26.42 11.64
CA MET A 365 -36.34 -27.75 11.02
C MET A 365 -36.61 -28.88 12.02
N MET A 366 -36.23 -28.73 13.30
CA MET A 366 -36.63 -29.66 14.35
C MET A 366 -38.15 -29.69 14.53
N ASN A 367 -38.82 -28.55 14.49
CA ASN A 367 -40.29 -28.49 14.59
C ASN A 367 -41.03 -29.13 13.39
N PHE A 368 -40.38 -29.25 12.22
CA PHE A 368 -40.93 -29.90 11.02
C PHE A 368 -40.62 -31.42 10.94
N GLN A 369 -39.95 -32.01 11.94
CA GLN A 369 -39.56 -33.42 11.97
C GLN A 369 -40.72 -34.43 11.86
N SER A 370 -41.96 -34.00 12.10
CA SER A 370 -43.13 -34.90 12.13
C SER A 370 -43.60 -35.39 10.76
N CYS A 371 -43.23 -34.74 9.63
CA CYS A 371 -43.96 -34.95 8.37
C CYS A 371 -43.23 -35.64 7.19
N ARG A 372 -41.89 -35.86 7.15
CA ARG A 372 -41.24 -36.55 5.98
C ARG A 372 -39.80 -37.04 6.20
N LYS A 373 -39.57 -38.37 6.17
CA LYS A 373 -38.27 -39.06 6.40
C LYS A 373 -37.15 -38.77 5.39
N ASN A 374 -37.42 -38.68 4.08
CA ASN A 374 -36.35 -38.50 3.07
C ASN A 374 -35.80 -37.07 2.98
N TRP A 375 -36.55 -36.07 3.44
CA TRP A 375 -36.09 -34.67 3.48
C TRP A 375 -35.15 -34.40 4.66
N LEU A 376 -35.22 -35.24 5.71
CA LEU A 376 -34.42 -35.11 6.92
C LEU A 376 -32.93 -35.34 6.65
N SER A 377 -32.54 -36.40 5.95
CA SER A 377 -31.11 -36.71 5.71
C SER A 377 -30.40 -35.63 4.89
N PHE A 378 -31.07 -35.08 3.87
CA PHE A 378 -30.53 -34.00 3.03
C PHE A 378 -30.44 -32.67 3.78
N SER A 379 -31.43 -32.40 4.64
CA SER A 379 -31.47 -31.22 5.52
C SER A 379 -30.33 -31.23 6.54
N TYR A 380 -30.07 -32.36 7.20
CA TYR A 380 -28.98 -32.48 8.18
C TYR A 380 -27.61 -32.26 7.56
N ARG A 381 -27.34 -32.83 6.37
CA ARG A 381 -26.07 -32.60 5.67
C ARG A 381 -25.84 -31.13 5.34
N TYR A 382 -26.89 -30.43 4.90
CA TYR A 382 -26.81 -29.01 4.61
C TYR A 382 -26.54 -28.20 5.88
N GLN A 383 -27.21 -28.52 6.99
CA GLN A 383 -27.04 -27.83 8.26
C GLN A 383 -25.65 -28.08 8.89
N ILE A 384 -25.14 -29.30 8.82
CA ILE A 384 -23.76 -29.60 9.26
C ILE A 384 -22.78 -28.76 8.44
N ARG A 385 -22.98 -28.67 7.12
CA ARG A 385 -22.12 -27.85 6.24
C ARG A 385 -22.21 -26.35 6.55
N THR A 386 -23.40 -25.82 6.83
CA THR A 386 -23.55 -24.40 7.21
C THR A 386 -22.95 -24.10 8.58
N ASN A 387 -23.13 -25.01 9.55
CA ASN A 387 -22.51 -24.91 10.87
C ASN A 387 -20.99 -24.90 10.78
N LEU A 388 -20.40 -25.88 10.09
CA LEU A 388 -18.96 -25.96 9.86
C LEU A 388 -18.45 -24.71 9.16
N PHE A 389 -19.16 -24.23 8.13
CA PHE A 389 -18.79 -22.98 7.45
C PHE A 389 -18.78 -21.79 8.41
N ILE A 390 -19.81 -21.61 9.24
CA ILE A 390 -19.90 -20.50 10.20
C ILE A 390 -18.80 -20.59 11.27
N GLN A 391 -18.46 -21.81 11.73
CA GLN A 391 -17.33 -22.04 12.63
C GLN A 391 -16.00 -21.64 11.97
N THR A 392 -15.73 -22.16 10.76
CA THR A 392 -14.52 -21.80 10.00
C THR A 392 -14.42 -20.32 9.68
N MET A 393 -15.55 -19.63 9.45
CA MET A 393 -15.61 -18.19 9.21
C MET A 393 -15.21 -17.35 10.43
N ASN A 394 -15.45 -17.87 11.65
CA ASN A 394 -15.06 -17.24 12.90
C ASN A 394 -13.59 -17.52 13.24
N GLU A 395 -13.12 -18.72 12.95
CA GLU A 395 -11.75 -19.17 13.26
C GLU A 395 -10.73 -18.66 12.24
N ASN A 396 -11.08 -18.55 10.95
CA ASN A 396 -10.14 -18.11 9.93
C ASN A 396 -10.04 -16.57 9.88
N PRO A 397 -8.82 -16.01 10.00
CA PRO A 397 -8.61 -14.57 9.93
C PRO A 397 -8.83 -14.06 8.49
N PHE A 398 -10.02 -13.51 8.24
CA PHE A 398 -10.32 -12.83 6.97
C PHE A 398 -9.78 -11.40 7.01
N GLY A 399 -8.65 -11.14 6.36
CA GLY A 399 -8.08 -9.80 6.24
C GLY A 399 -6.60 -9.83 5.86
N PHE A 400 -5.88 -8.82 6.32
CA PHE A 400 -4.47 -8.63 5.99
C PHE A 400 -3.58 -8.69 7.22
N THR A 401 -2.31 -9.03 7.01
CA THR A 401 -1.29 -9.13 8.05
C THR A 401 -0.15 -8.16 7.75
N CYS A 402 0.40 -7.52 8.77
CA CYS A 402 1.63 -6.75 8.65
C CYS A 402 2.82 -7.67 8.95
N GLY A 403 3.44 -8.21 7.89
CA GLY A 403 4.43 -9.28 8.01
C GLY A 403 3.89 -10.50 8.77
N GLN A 404 4.70 -11.05 9.67
CA GLN A 404 4.29 -12.06 10.65
C GLN A 404 3.93 -11.45 12.01
N ILE A 405 3.93 -10.11 12.13
CA ILE A 405 3.89 -9.43 13.43
C ILE A 405 2.46 -9.38 13.97
N PHE A 406 1.52 -8.87 13.17
CA PHE A 406 0.13 -8.75 13.62
C PHE A 406 -0.87 -8.76 12.45
N PHE A 407 -2.08 -9.20 12.78
CA PHE A 407 -3.24 -9.11 11.89
C PHE A 407 -3.87 -7.72 11.95
N ILE A 408 -4.15 -7.11 10.81
CA ILE A 408 -4.67 -5.74 10.74
C ILE A 408 -6.17 -5.76 11.06
N ASN A 409 -6.51 -5.45 12.29
CA ASN A 409 -7.88 -5.22 12.74
C ASN A 409 -7.99 -3.83 13.38
N LYS A 410 -9.23 -3.37 13.67
CA LYS A 410 -9.45 -2.04 14.26
C LYS A 410 -8.73 -1.84 15.60
N PHE A 411 -8.61 -2.89 16.41
CA PHE A 411 -8.00 -2.82 17.73
C PHE A 411 -6.48 -2.68 17.62
N ASN A 412 -5.84 -3.53 16.83
CA ASN A 412 -4.41 -3.49 16.55
C ASN A 412 -4.02 -2.17 15.87
N PHE A 413 -4.87 -1.61 15.00
CA PHE A 413 -4.66 -0.27 14.45
C PHE A 413 -4.63 0.83 15.53
N VAL A 414 -5.58 0.80 16.48
CA VAL A 414 -5.57 1.75 17.61
C VAL A 414 -4.32 1.53 18.48
N GLN A 415 -3.92 0.28 18.73
CA GLN A 415 -2.68 -0.02 19.47
C GLN A 415 -1.46 0.55 18.76
N VAL A 416 -1.35 0.40 17.44
CA VAL A 416 -0.25 0.94 16.64
C VAL A 416 -0.18 2.47 16.75
N ILE A 417 -1.32 3.16 16.68
CA ILE A 417 -1.37 4.63 16.88
C ILE A 417 -0.96 5.01 18.30
N MET A 418 -1.41 4.27 19.31
CA MET A 418 -1.02 4.53 20.71
C MET A 418 0.48 4.32 20.92
N LEU A 419 1.07 3.32 20.26
CA LEU A 419 2.50 3.10 20.25
C LEU A 419 3.25 4.25 19.55
N ASP A 420 2.72 4.80 18.45
CA ASP A 420 3.28 5.99 17.79
C ASP A 420 3.30 7.20 18.71
N ILE A 421 2.19 7.45 19.40
CA ILE A 421 2.10 8.56 20.36
C ILE A 421 3.09 8.32 21.52
N SER A 422 3.15 7.11 22.05
CA SER A 422 4.08 6.77 23.13
C SER A 422 5.54 6.91 22.70
N LEU A 423 5.86 6.49 21.48
CA LEU A 423 7.20 6.58 20.91
C LEU A 423 7.60 8.04 20.67
N THR A 424 6.72 8.86 20.11
CA THR A 424 6.97 10.30 19.96
C THR A 424 7.18 10.99 21.30
N LEU A 425 6.39 10.67 22.32
CA LEU A 425 6.56 11.19 23.68
C LEU A 425 7.88 10.75 24.31
N LEU A 426 8.28 9.49 24.17
CA LEU A 426 9.55 8.97 24.69
C LEU A 426 10.75 9.64 24.04
N PHE A 427 10.74 9.80 22.71
CA PHE A 427 11.79 10.51 21.99
C PHE A 427 11.82 11.98 22.34
N TYR A 428 10.67 12.65 22.36
CA TYR A 428 10.56 14.05 22.77
C TYR A 428 11.11 14.26 24.19
N LYS A 429 10.70 13.43 25.16
CA LYS A 429 11.19 13.50 26.55
C LYS A 429 12.69 13.29 26.63
N LYS A 430 13.24 12.25 25.98
CA LYS A 430 14.67 11.93 26.04
C LYS A 430 15.53 13.00 25.38
N ILE A 431 15.05 13.57 24.27
CA ILE A 431 15.80 14.59 23.51
C ILE A 431 15.70 15.94 24.21
N CYS A 432 14.50 16.41 24.59
CA CYS A 432 14.32 17.71 25.22
C CYS A 432 14.90 17.77 26.64
N LEU A 433 14.76 16.72 27.46
CA LEU A 433 15.34 16.73 28.81
C LEU A 433 16.87 16.65 28.81
N ASN A 434 17.48 15.93 27.86
CA ASN A 434 18.93 15.90 27.76
C ASN A 434 19.50 17.22 27.21
N ILE A 435 18.81 17.88 26.28
CA ILE A 435 19.24 19.20 25.76
C ILE A 435 19.14 20.30 26.84
N ILE A 436 18.17 20.22 27.76
CA ILE A 436 18.05 21.15 28.88
C ILE A 436 19.12 20.88 29.96
N ALA A 437 19.65 19.66 30.06
CA ALA A 437 20.69 19.30 31.03
C ALA A 437 22.12 19.59 30.56
N GLU A 438 22.33 19.86 29.27
CA GLU A 438 23.64 20.19 28.67
C GLU A 438 23.85 21.72 28.46
N ASN A 439 22.84 22.53 28.75
CA ASN A 439 22.94 23.99 28.90
C ASN A 439 22.91 24.34 30.39
#